data_AF-A0A1G3TPY8-F1
#
_entry.id   AF-A0A1G3TPY8-F1
#
_cell.length_a   1.000
_cell.length_b   1.000
_cell.length_c   1.000
_cell.angle_alpha   90.00
_cell.angle_beta   90.00
_cell.angle_gamma   90.00
#
_symmetry.space_group_name_H-M   'P 1'
#
loop_
_entity.id
_entity.type
_entity.pdbx_description
1 polymer ?
#
loop_
_entity_poly.entity_id
_entity_poly.type
_entity_poly.pdbx_seq_one_letter_code
_entity_poly.pdbx_strand_id
1 'polypeptide(L)'
;MKYIRNIVTLASLGVFGFFIAGCSGTPIYIETPDPKVYEGSKNKGREISASASGFQLLLFIPIDVNDRHEKAYQLLKAQAGNGYITDVKIEESWTYAFVGTVYKTTLTATVYPKE
;
A
#
# COMPACT_ATOMS: atom_id res chain seq x y z
N MET A 1 1.10 -39.09 -26.38
CA MET A 1 -0.08 -38.20 -26.18
C MET A 1 -0.39 -37.90 -24.71
N LYS A 2 -0.45 -38.89 -23.80
CA LYS A 2 -0.78 -38.67 -22.37
C LYS A 2 0.20 -37.71 -21.64
N TYR A 3 1.49 -37.83 -21.91
CA TYR A 3 2.53 -36.95 -21.34
C TYR A 3 2.41 -35.49 -21.81
N ILE A 4 2.15 -35.26 -23.11
CA ILE A 4 1.95 -33.93 -23.68
C ILE A 4 0.72 -33.26 -23.07
N ARG A 5 -0.38 -34.01 -22.90
CA ARG A 5 -1.60 -33.51 -22.25
C ARG A 5 -1.32 -33.06 -20.81
N ASN A 6 -0.59 -33.85 -20.03
CA ASN A 6 -0.27 -33.52 -18.64
C ASN A 6 0.66 -32.29 -18.54
N ILE A 7 1.62 -32.13 -19.46
CA ILE A 7 2.50 -30.95 -19.53
C ILE A 7 1.69 -29.69 -19.85
N VAL A 8 0.76 -29.77 -20.81
CA VAL A 8 -0.13 -28.65 -21.16
C VAL A 8 -1.04 -28.28 -19.97
N THR A 9 -1.57 -29.27 -19.25
CA THR A 9 -2.40 -29.01 -18.06
C THR A 9 -1.58 -28.35 -16.94
N LEU A 10 -0.35 -28.81 -16.67
CA LEU A 10 0.53 -28.16 -15.69
C LEU A 10 0.89 -26.73 -16.09
N ALA A 11 1.23 -26.50 -17.36
CA ALA A 11 1.55 -25.18 -17.87
C ALA A 11 0.34 -24.23 -17.76
N SER A 12 -0.87 -24.70 -18.09
CA SER A 12 -2.08 -23.90 -17.95
C SER A 12 -2.39 -23.53 -16.50
N LEU A 13 -2.17 -24.45 -15.55
CA LEU A 13 -2.36 -24.19 -14.12
C LEU A 13 -1.33 -23.19 -13.58
N GLY A 14 -0.06 -23.31 -14.02
CA GLY A 14 1.00 -22.37 -13.66
C GLY A 14 0.74 -20.97 -14.19
N VAL A 15 0.32 -20.84 -15.45
CA VAL A 15 -0.05 -19.56 -16.06
C VAL A 15 -1.27 -18.96 -15.34
N PHE A 16 -2.31 -19.75 -15.07
CA PHE A 16 -3.48 -19.27 -14.36
C PHE A 16 -3.14 -18.78 -12.94
N GLY A 17 -2.30 -19.52 -12.21
CA GLY A 17 -1.81 -19.12 -10.88
C GLY A 17 -1.07 -17.78 -10.86
N PHE A 18 -0.29 -17.48 -11.90
CA PHE A 18 0.41 -16.20 -12.03
C PHE A 18 -0.55 -15.01 -12.18
N PHE A 19 -1.68 -15.20 -12.88
CA PHE A 19 -2.69 -14.15 -13.04
C PHE A 19 -3.45 -13.82 -11.74
N ILE A 20 -3.67 -14.81 -10.86
CA ILE A 20 -4.41 -14.58 -9.60
C ILE A 20 -3.57 -13.79 -8.59
N ALA A 21 -2.24 -13.96 -8.60
CA ALA A 21 -1.33 -13.24 -7.72
C ALA A 21 -1.33 -11.72 -7.97
N GLY A 22 -1.60 -11.29 -9.21
CA GLY A 22 -1.72 -9.88 -9.55
C GLY A 22 -2.94 -9.19 -8.92
N CYS A 23 -3.96 -9.94 -8.48
CA CYS A 23 -5.23 -9.40 -7.99
C CYS A 23 -5.28 -9.19 -6.47
N SER A 24 -4.25 -9.59 -5.73
CA SER A 24 -4.20 -9.48 -4.27
C SER A 24 -3.27 -8.34 -3.83
N GLY A 25 -3.84 -7.31 -3.20
CA GLY A 25 -3.10 -6.27 -2.47
C GLY A 25 -3.01 -6.58 -0.98
N THR A 26 -1.96 -6.09 -0.31
CA THR A 26 -1.85 -6.22 1.15
C THR A 26 -2.77 -5.21 1.83
N PRO A 27 -3.76 -5.65 2.65
CA PRO A 27 -4.64 -4.73 3.34
C PRO A 27 -3.90 -3.97 4.45
N ILE A 28 -4.28 -2.70 4.65
CA ILE A 28 -3.83 -1.92 5.80
C ILE A 28 -4.98 -1.71 6.78
N TYR A 29 -4.65 -1.71 8.06
CA TYR A 29 -5.58 -1.40 9.14
C TYR A 29 -5.13 -0.10 9.78
N ILE A 30 -5.97 0.93 9.68
CA ILE A 30 -5.74 2.23 10.30
C ILE A 30 -6.56 2.26 11.59
N GLU A 31 -5.89 2.22 12.73
CA GLU A 31 -6.54 2.41 14.02
C GLU A 31 -6.96 3.87 14.17
N THR A 32 -8.22 4.10 14.54
CA THR A 32 -8.75 5.44 14.84
C THR A 32 -8.86 5.58 16.37
N PRO A 33 -7.96 6.33 17.02
CA PRO A 33 -8.02 6.52 18.47
C PRO A 33 -9.28 7.29 18.90
N ASP A 34 -9.81 7.01 20.09
CA ASP A 34 -10.89 7.81 20.68
C ASP A 34 -10.39 9.26 20.92
N PRO A 35 -11.06 10.31 20.42
CA PRO A 35 -10.65 11.70 20.60
C PRO A 35 -10.26 12.10 22.03
N LYS A 36 -10.87 11.47 23.04
CA LYS A 36 -10.58 11.73 24.46
C LYS A 36 -9.14 11.41 24.86
N VAL A 37 -8.48 10.45 24.19
CA VAL A 37 -7.13 10.00 24.58
C VAL A 37 -6.03 10.98 24.19
N TYR A 38 -6.32 11.92 23.29
CA TYR A 38 -5.38 12.94 22.84
C TYR A 38 -5.90 14.38 22.98
N GLU A 39 -7.07 14.58 23.58
CA GLU A 39 -7.70 15.89 23.76
C GLU A 39 -6.79 16.89 24.49
N GLY A 40 -6.10 16.45 25.55
CA GLY A 40 -5.15 17.27 26.31
C GLY A 40 -3.88 17.67 25.53
N SER A 41 -3.58 16.94 24.46
CA SER A 41 -2.41 17.16 23.61
C SER A 41 -2.78 17.72 22.22
N LYS A 42 -4.03 18.13 22.02
CA LYS A 42 -4.54 18.54 20.70
C LYS A 42 -3.81 19.76 20.11
N ASN A 43 -3.23 20.60 20.95
CA ASN A 43 -2.39 21.72 20.53
C ASN A 43 -0.96 21.32 20.13
N LYS A 44 -0.55 20.07 20.41
CA LYS A 44 0.77 19.50 20.08
C LYS A 44 0.73 18.62 18.83
N GLY A 45 -0.38 18.64 18.08
CA GLY A 45 -0.52 17.88 16.84
C GLY A 45 0.47 18.35 15.78
N ARG A 46 1.13 17.39 15.11
CA ARG A 46 1.99 17.68 13.95
C ARG A 46 1.57 16.86 12.75
N GLU A 47 1.64 17.46 11.57
CA GLU A 47 1.40 16.73 10.33
C GLU A 47 2.62 15.88 9.97
N ILE A 48 2.38 14.67 9.48
CA ILE A 48 3.38 13.78 8.91
C ILE A 48 2.89 13.26 7.56
N SER A 49 3.83 12.95 6.67
CA SER A 49 3.51 12.41 5.35
C SER A 49 4.56 11.39 4.90
N ALA A 50 4.08 10.30 4.32
CA ALA A 50 4.91 9.24 3.77
C ALA A 50 4.32 8.75 2.45
N SER A 51 5.17 8.30 1.54
CA SER A 51 4.71 7.79 0.25
C SER A 51 5.51 6.58 -0.21
N ALA A 52 4.87 5.74 -1.00
CA ALA A 52 5.49 4.62 -1.68
C ALA A 52 4.93 4.51 -3.10
N SER A 53 5.75 3.99 -4.00
CA SER A 53 5.42 3.85 -5.41
C SER A 53 5.61 2.41 -5.88
N GLY A 54 4.81 2.03 -6.86
CA GLY A 54 4.98 0.84 -7.67
C GLY A 54 4.96 1.17 -9.16
N PHE A 55 5.32 0.21 -9.98
CA PHE A 55 5.34 0.33 -11.43
C PHE A 55 4.52 -0.77 -12.09
N GLN A 56 3.64 -0.38 -13.00
CA GLN A 56 2.88 -1.30 -13.84
C GLN A 56 3.50 -1.35 -15.23
N LEU A 57 4.21 -2.44 -15.52
CA LEU A 57 4.84 -2.68 -16.81
C LEU A 57 3.81 -3.23 -17.81
N LEU A 58 3.76 -2.65 -19.02
CA LEU A 58 2.90 -3.07 -20.13
C LEU A 58 1.42 -3.21 -19.75
N LEU A 59 0.94 -2.37 -18.82
CA LEU A 59 -0.43 -2.35 -18.30
C LEU A 59 -0.92 -3.62 -17.57
N PHE A 60 -0.08 -4.63 -17.36
CA PHE A 60 -0.52 -5.88 -16.73
C PHE A 60 0.43 -6.47 -15.69
N ILE A 61 1.72 -6.13 -15.70
CA ILE A 61 2.71 -6.68 -14.77
C ILE A 61 2.86 -5.68 -13.61
N PRO A 62 2.25 -5.92 -12.43
CA PRO A 62 2.46 -5.10 -11.26
C PRO A 62 3.84 -5.40 -10.65
N ILE A 63 4.67 -4.38 -10.47
CA ILE A 63 5.95 -4.42 -9.77
C ILE A 63 5.83 -3.47 -8.58
N ASP A 64 5.84 -3.99 -7.36
CA ASP A 64 5.68 -3.19 -6.13
C ASP A 64 4.39 -2.33 -6.07
N VAL A 65 3.37 -2.65 -6.86
CA VAL A 65 2.09 -1.92 -6.87
C VAL A 65 1.19 -2.37 -5.72
N ASN A 66 1.17 -3.68 -5.44
CA ASN A 66 0.16 -4.31 -4.58
C ASN A 66 0.37 -4.01 -3.09
N ASP A 67 1.58 -3.66 -2.69
CA ASP A 67 1.97 -3.38 -1.29
C ASP A 67 2.29 -1.90 -1.04
N ARG A 68 2.13 -1.02 -2.04
CA ARG A 68 2.42 0.43 -1.91
C ARG A 68 1.69 1.09 -0.72
N HIS A 69 0.45 0.68 -0.45
CA HIS A 69 -0.33 1.19 0.69
C HIS A 69 0.29 0.79 2.02
N GLU A 70 0.66 -0.48 2.16
CA GLU A 70 1.34 -0.98 3.35
C GLU A 70 2.69 -0.30 3.54
N LYS A 71 3.53 -0.24 2.51
CA LYS A 71 4.84 0.42 2.55
C LYS A 71 4.72 1.89 2.99
N ALA A 72 3.80 2.64 2.38
CA ALA A 72 3.57 4.03 2.76
C ALA A 72 3.06 4.16 4.20
N TYR A 73 2.16 3.28 4.64
CA TYR A 73 1.66 3.28 6.03
C TYR A 73 2.72 2.87 7.06
N GLN A 74 3.61 1.91 6.75
CA GLN A 74 4.72 1.53 7.63
C GLN A 74 5.72 2.68 7.79
N LEU A 75 6.03 3.39 6.71
CA LEU A 75 6.85 4.61 6.77
C LEU A 75 6.17 5.70 7.60
N LEU A 76 4.85 5.88 7.45
CA LEU A 76 4.06 6.83 8.23
C LEU A 76 4.11 6.48 9.74
N LYS A 77 3.93 5.21 10.09
CA LYS A 77 4.03 4.71 11.48
C LYS A 77 5.42 4.92 12.06
N ALA A 78 6.47 4.66 11.28
CA ALA A 78 7.83 4.92 11.70
C ALA A 78 8.06 6.41 12.00
N GLN A 79 7.48 7.31 11.19
CA GLN A 79 7.52 8.76 11.47
C GLN A 79 6.69 9.14 12.71
N ALA A 80 5.56 8.47 12.96
CA ALA A 80 4.69 8.75 14.11
C ALA A 80 5.31 8.33 15.44
N GLY A 81 6.20 7.32 15.44
CA GLY A 81 6.79 6.77 16.64
C GLY A 81 5.72 6.16 17.54
N ASN A 82 5.66 6.59 18.80
CA ASN A 82 4.64 6.13 19.75
C ASN A 82 3.35 6.97 19.73
N GLY A 83 3.26 8.05 18.94
CA GLY A 83 2.11 8.95 18.93
C GLY A 83 0.80 8.35 18.42
N TYR A 84 -0.31 9.01 18.70
CA TYR A 84 -1.62 8.72 18.12
C TYR A 84 -1.70 9.27 16.69
N ILE A 85 -1.91 8.39 15.71
CA ILE A 85 -2.15 8.79 14.31
C ILE A 85 -3.64 9.07 14.13
N THR A 86 -3.98 10.25 13.64
CA THR A 86 -5.36 10.68 13.38
C THR A 86 -5.47 11.34 12.01
N ASP A 87 -6.71 11.57 11.57
CA ASP A 87 -7.00 12.36 10.36
C ASP A 87 -6.24 11.88 9.12
N VAL A 88 -6.14 10.55 8.97
CA VAL A 88 -5.39 9.92 7.87
C VAL A 88 -6.07 10.23 6.54
N LYS A 89 -5.29 10.80 5.63
CA LYS A 89 -5.67 11.10 4.24
C LYS A 89 -4.82 10.24 3.32
N ILE A 90 -5.47 9.59 2.36
CA ILE A 90 -4.82 8.78 1.34
C ILE A 90 -4.98 9.52 0.01
N GLU A 91 -3.87 9.83 -0.64
CA GLU A 91 -3.83 10.40 -1.97
C GLU A 91 -3.14 9.42 -2.93
N GLU A 92 -3.79 9.16 -4.06
CA GLU A 92 -3.23 8.34 -5.13
C GLU A 92 -2.95 9.20 -6.36
N SER A 93 -1.76 9.04 -6.93
CA SER A 93 -1.36 9.67 -8.17
C SER A 93 -0.71 8.66 -9.10
N TRP A 94 -0.77 8.94 -10.40
CA TRP A 94 -0.16 8.09 -11.40
C TRP A 94 0.47 8.95 -12.49
N THR A 95 1.53 8.42 -13.09
CA THR A 95 2.21 9.05 -14.22
C THR A 95 2.63 8.01 -15.25
N TYR A 96 2.48 8.36 -16.52
CA TYR A 96 2.94 7.51 -17.62
C TYR A 96 4.46 7.56 -17.71
N ALA A 97 5.07 6.39 -17.83
CA ALA A 97 6.44 6.19 -18.25
C ALA A 97 6.46 5.55 -19.65
N PHE A 98 7.64 5.33 -20.22
CA PHE A 98 7.78 4.85 -21.61
C PHE A 98 7.08 3.51 -21.87
N VAL A 99 7.23 2.53 -20.97
CA VAL A 99 6.68 1.16 -21.12
C VAL A 99 5.68 0.79 -20.02
N GLY A 100 5.18 1.77 -19.26
CA GLY A 100 4.31 1.47 -18.13
C GLY A 100 3.84 2.70 -17.38
N THR A 101 3.22 2.48 -16.22
CA THR A 101 2.65 3.52 -15.38
C THR A 101 3.23 3.43 -13.99
N VAL A 102 3.73 4.54 -13.45
CA VAL A 102 4.11 4.62 -12.04
C VAL A 102 2.85 4.98 -11.24
N TYR A 103 2.54 4.17 -10.23
CA TYR A 103 1.50 4.46 -9.25
C TYR A 103 2.16 4.87 -7.94
N LYS A 104 1.71 5.98 -7.36
CA LYS A 104 2.22 6.48 -6.09
C LYS A 104 1.06 6.68 -5.12
N THR A 105 1.23 6.14 -3.92
CA THR A 105 0.32 6.37 -2.80
C THR A 105 1.04 7.24 -1.77
N THR A 106 0.41 8.35 -1.40
CA THR A 106 0.86 9.27 -0.36
C THR A 106 -0.14 9.21 0.79
N LEU A 107 0.34 8.96 1.99
CA LEU A 107 -0.46 9.05 3.22
C LEU A 107 -0.01 10.29 3.98
N THR A 108 -0.99 11.09 4.41
CA THR A 108 -0.77 12.24 5.30
C THR A 108 -1.63 12.06 6.53
N ALA A 109 -1.12 12.40 7.71
CA ALA A 109 -1.85 12.25 8.96
C ALA A 109 -1.40 13.29 9.98
N THR A 110 -2.24 13.52 10.99
CA THR A 110 -1.86 14.29 12.17
C THR A 110 -1.42 13.32 13.27
N VAL A 111 -0.32 13.63 13.95
CA VAL A 111 0.16 12.85 15.09
C VAL A 111 0.10 13.68 16.36
N TYR A 112 -0.58 13.14 17.37
CA TYR A 112 -0.58 13.66 18.72
C TYR A 112 0.33 12.83 19.63
N PRO A 113 1.13 13.44 20.52
CA PRO A 113 1.95 12.68 21.44
C PRO A 113 1.09 11.87 22.43
N LYS A 114 1.55 10.69 22.81
CA LYS A 114 1.00 9.98 23.97
C LYS A 114 1.62 10.61 25.21
N GLU A 115 0.78 11.20 26.06
CA GLU A 115 1.20 11.69 27.39
C GLU A 115 1.42 10.52 28.36
#